data_AF-A0A0A9ZH81-F1
#
_entry.id   AF-A0A0A9ZH81-F1
#
_cell.length_a   1.000
_cell.length_b   1.000
_cell.length_c   1.000
_cell.angle_alpha   90.00
_cell.angle_beta   90.00
_cell.angle_gamma   90.00
#
_symmetry.space_group_name_H-M   'P 1'
#
loop_
_entity.id
_entity.type
_entity.pdbx_description
1 polymer ?
#
loop_
_entity_poly.entity_id
_entity_poly.type
_entity_poly.pdbx_seq_one_letter_code
_entity_poly.pdbx_strand_id
1 'polypeptide(L)'
;RVHDVRWSFDHFGQSAGASSFLQLLIIKDSELVIPPEFEEYFDHARGAYSARLVRTKPVIISDVEINYTVISSSWIHGNTRTSYPFAGHLSIVPLVPWERYASSVKILMDEFLIKEEDDCRVMIITTNYIYPFVKYIVTVDVIIEFLAGGLSAPRIQVRI
;
A
#
# COMPACT_ATOMS: atom_id res chain seq x y z
N ARG A 1 18.04 15.44 -28.21
CA ARG A 1 18.06 15.42 -26.73
C ARG A 1 16.71 14.90 -26.28
N VAL A 2 16.65 13.69 -25.73
CA VAL A 2 15.41 13.03 -25.31
C VAL A 2 15.15 13.41 -23.85
N HIS A 3 14.11 14.18 -23.58
CA HIS A 3 13.77 14.69 -22.25
C HIS A 3 12.44 14.15 -21.70
N ASP A 4 11.90 13.05 -22.24
CA ASP A 4 10.59 12.53 -21.83
C ASP A 4 10.50 10.99 -21.85
N VAL A 5 11.52 10.27 -21.37
CA VAL A 5 11.38 8.81 -21.21
C VAL A 5 10.63 8.53 -19.91
N ARG A 6 9.31 8.34 -20.05
CA ARG A 6 8.38 7.92 -19.00
C ARG A 6 8.68 6.49 -18.58
N TRP A 7 8.79 6.25 -17.27
CA TRP A 7 9.09 4.95 -16.69
C TRP A 7 7.87 4.02 -16.84
N SER A 8 7.77 3.36 -18.01
CA SER A 8 6.88 2.24 -18.36
C SER A 8 6.75 2.04 -19.87
N PHE A 9 7.22 2.98 -20.70
CA PHE A 9 7.28 2.77 -22.15
C PHE A 9 8.57 2.02 -22.52
N ASP A 10 8.59 0.71 -22.32
CA ASP A 10 9.06 -0.07 -23.46
C ASP A 10 7.97 0.12 -24.53
N HIS A 11 8.30 0.38 -25.78
CA HIS A 11 7.32 0.76 -26.80
C HIS A 11 6.28 -0.33 -27.14
N PHE A 12 6.20 -1.42 -26.36
CA PHE A 12 5.44 -2.63 -26.63
C PHE A 12 4.43 -2.97 -25.52
N GLY A 13 4.74 -2.71 -24.25
CA GLY A 13 3.88 -2.96 -23.09
C GLY A 13 2.89 -1.82 -22.85
N GLN A 14 1.61 -2.14 -22.71
CA GLN A 14 0.56 -1.19 -22.35
C GLN A 14 0.05 -1.49 -20.93
N SER A 15 0.00 -0.48 -20.05
CA SER A 15 -0.58 -0.69 -18.72
C SER A 15 -2.08 -0.95 -18.81
N ALA A 16 -2.59 -1.81 -17.93
CA ALA A 16 -3.99 -2.23 -17.87
C ALA A 16 -4.88 -1.17 -17.18
N GLY A 17 -4.79 0.08 -17.63
CA GLY A 17 -5.73 1.18 -17.32
C GLY A 17 -5.74 1.74 -15.89
N ALA A 18 -5.40 0.94 -14.87
CA ALA A 18 -5.41 1.36 -13.47
C ALA A 18 -4.35 0.60 -12.64
N SER A 19 -4.02 1.18 -11.48
CA SER A 19 -3.25 0.50 -10.44
C SER A 19 -4.11 0.32 -9.21
N SER A 20 -3.98 -0.83 -8.54
CA SER A 20 -4.64 -1.08 -7.26
C SER A 20 -3.67 -0.81 -6.12
N PHE A 21 -4.16 -0.11 -5.09
CA PHE A 21 -3.48 0.17 -3.84
C PHE A 21 -4.22 -0.59 -2.75
N LEU A 22 -3.60 -1.63 -2.21
CA LEU A 22 -4.11 -2.38 -1.07
C LEU A 22 -3.32 -1.99 0.17
N GLN A 23 -4.01 -1.50 1.19
CA GLN A 23 -3.40 -0.98 2.42
C GLN A 23 -3.85 -1.82 3.61
N LEU A 24 -2.89 -2.38 4.35
CA LEU A 24 -3.17 -3.10 5.59
C LEU A 24 -3.01 -2.14 6.77
N LEU A 25 -4.14 -1.56 7.16
CA LEU A 25 -4.26 -0.69 8.32
C LEU A 25 -4.34 -1.49 9.62
N ILE A 26 -3.71 -0.95 10.65
CA ILE A 26 -3.76 -1.48 12.01
C ILE A 26 -4.23 -0.41 12.99
N ILE A 27 -5.14 -0.80 13.89
CA ILE A 27 -5.56 0.05 15.00
C ILE A 27 -4.47 0.13 16.07
N LYS A 28 -4.53 1.19 16.88
CA LYS A 28 -3.69 1.31 18.08
C LYS A 28 -3.81 0.07 18.96
N ASP A 29 -2.65 -0.49 19.36
CA ASP A 29 -2.63 -1.58 20.33
C ASP A 29 -2.83 -1.01 21.74
N SER A 30 -3.98 -1.28 22.34
CA SER A 30 -4.30 -0.83 23.70
C SER A 30 -3.52 -1.57 24.78
N GLU A 31 -2.88 -2.69 24.47
CA GLU A 31 -2.05 -3.43 25.41
C GLU A 31 -0.63 -2.85 25.53
N LEU A 32 -0.21 -2.01 24.57
CA LEU A 32 1.09 -1.36 24.62
C LEU A 32 1.00 -0.05 25.40
N VAL A 33 1.68 -0.04 26.54
CA VAL A 33 1.76 1.12 27.43
C VAL A 33 3.15 1.75 27.28
N ILE A 34 3.18 3.08 27.23
CA ILE A 34 4.44 3.83 27.22
C ILE A 34 4.99 3.81 28.64
N PRO A 35 6.27 3.50 28.86
CA PRO A 35 6.84 3.57 30.20
C PRO A 35 6.71 5.00 30.76
N PRO A 36 6.41 5.17 32.07
CA PRO A 36 6.13 6.48 32.67
C PRO A 36 7.22 7.54 32.40
N GLU A 37 8.47 7.11 32.28
CA GLU A 37 9.62 7.97 32.00
C GLU A 37 9.56 8.63 30.61
N PHE A 38 8.74 8.11 29.71
CA PHE A 38 8.64 8.54 28.32
C PHE A 38 7.27 9.12 27.94
N GLU A 39 6.31 9.15 28.88
CA GLU A 39 4.94 9.64 28.63
C GLU A 39 4.90 11.11 28.21
N GLU A 40 5.87 11.92 28.64
CA GLU A 40 5.96 13.34 28.23
C GLU A 40 6.46 13.53 26.79
N TYR A 41 7.08 12.51 26.20
CA TYR A 41 7.72 12.59 24.87
C TYR A 41 6.93 11.87 23.78
N PHE A 42 6.09 10.91 24.16
CA PHE A 42 5.38 10.07 23.20
C PHE A 42 3.92 9.92 23.62
N ASP A 43 3.02 10.09 22.65
CA ASP A 43 1.59 9.92 22.88
C ASP A 43 1.16 8.45 22.78
N HIS A 44 1.83 7.66 21.91
CA HIS A 44 1.43 6.30 21.57
C HIS A 44 2.61 5.31 21.48
N ALA A 45 2.42 4.12 22.04
CA ALA A 45 3.32 2.98 21.82
C ALA A 45 2.85 2.17 20.60
N ARG A 46 3.79 1.80 19.72
CA ARG A 46 3.53 1.04 18.49
C ARG A 46 4.36 -0.23 18.48
N GLY A 47 3.69 -1.37 18.30
CA GLY A 47 4.32 -2.69 18.34
C GLY A 47 4.42 -3.35 16.98
N ALA A 48 4.91 -4.59 17.00
CA ALA A 48 4.95 -5.44 15.82
C ALA A 48 3.55 -5.69 15.24
N TYR A 49 3.49 -6.12 13.98
CA TYR A 49 2.24 -6.52 13.36
C TYR A 49 1.58 -7.68 14.13
N SER A 50 0.27 -7.59 14.32
CA SER A 50 -0.56 -8.67 14.84
C SER A 50 -1.91 -8.68 14.13
N ALA A 51 -2.42 -9.88 13.81
CA ALA A 51 -3.68 -10.04 13.09
C ALA A 51 -4.88 -9.46 13.86
N ARG A 52 -4.83 -9.42 15.20
CA ARG A 52 -5.89 -8.83 16.05
C ARG A 52 -6.03 -7.32 15.89
N LEU A 53 -4.97 -6.66 15.44
CA LEU A 53 -4.90 -5.21 15.31
C LEU A 53 -5.35 -4.76 13.92
N VAL A 54 -5.73 -5.66 13.02
CA VAL A 54 -6.11 -5.27 11.65
C VAL A 54 -7.41 -4.46 11.69
N ARG A 55 -7.39 -3.25 11.13
CA ARG A 55 -8.59 -2.46 10.92
C ARG A 55 -9.42 -3.08 9.81
N THR A 56 -10.66 -3.43 10.12
CA THR A 56 -11.62 -3.99 9.15
C THR A 56 -12.78 -3.05 8.86
N LYS A 57 -12.94 -1.99 9.66
CA LYS A 57 -13.96 -0.96 9.41
C LYS A 57 -13.57 -0.09 8.21
N PRO A 58 -14.56 0.43 7.46
CA PRO A 58 -14.29 1.36 6.36
C PRO A 58 -13.51 2.60 6.81
N VAL A 59 -12.79 3.19 5.87
CA VAL A 59 -12.05 4.46 6.04
C VAL A 59 -12.55 5.46 5.00
N ILE A 60 -12.58 6.75 5.36
CA ILE A 60 -13.02 7.80 4.45
C ILE A 60 -11.79 8.59 4.00
N ILE A 61 -11.42 8.45 2.73
CA ILE A 61 -10.32 9.21 2.10
C ILE A 61 -10.94 10.07 1.00
N SER A 62 -10.75 11.39 1.07
CA SER A 62 -11.27 12.36 0.10
C SER A 62 -12.75 12.20 -0.20
N ASP A 63 -13.57 12.02 0.84
CA ASP A 63 -15.01 11.76 0.76
C ASP A 63 -15.40 10.45 0.05
N VAL A 64 -14.42 9.57 -0.21
CA VAL A 64 -14.62 8.22 -0.73
C VAL A 64 -14.46 7.22 0.40
N GLU A 65 -15.51 6.43 0.62
CA GLU A 65 -15.46 5.30 1.55
C GLU A 65 -14.69 4.14 0.92
N ILE A 66 -13.58 3.75 1.56
CA ILE A 66 -12.75 2.62 1.17
C ILE A 66 -13.01 1.48 2.15
N ASN A 67 -13.46 0.36 1.62
CA ASN A 67 -13.81 -0.82 2.39
C ASN A 67 -12.62 -1.76 2.55
N TYR A 68 -12.57 -2.43 3.69
CA TYR A 68 -11.68 -3.57 3.89
C TYR A 68 -12.10 -4.72 2.98
N THR A 69 -11.17 -5.21 2.18
CA THR A 69 -11.41 -6.23 1.16
C THR A 69 -10.43 -7.39 1.33
N VAL A 70 -10.94 -8.61 1.33
CA VAL A 70 -10.12 -9.83 1.29
C VAL A 70 -9.94 -10.23 -0.17
N ILE A 71 -8.71 -10.15 -0.68
CA ILE A 71 -8.40 -10.48 -2.07
C ILE A 71 -8.25 -11.99 -2.25
N SER A 72 -7.60 -12.65 -1.29
CA SER A 72 -7.29 -14.08 -1.33
C SER A 72 -7.02 -14.61 0.07
N SER A 73 -7.13 -15.92 0.25
CA SER A 73 -6.70 -16.63 1.47
C SER A 73 -5.18 -16.82 1.55
N SER A 74 -4.44 -16.44 0.51
CA SER A 74 -2.97 -16.48 0.49
C SER A 74 -2.35 -15.41 1.38
N TRP A 75 -1.15 -15.69 1.88
CA TRP A 75 -0.34 -14.76 2.66
C TRP A 75 0.70 -14.06 1.79
N ILE A 76 0.88 -12.76 2.03
CA ILE A 76 1.94 -11.95 1.46
C ILE A 76 3.13 -11.99 2.42
N HIS A 77 4.29 -12.33 1.89
CA HIS A 77 5.53 -12.39 2.66
C HIS A 77 6.31 -11.11 2.41
N GLY A 78 6.45 -10.33 3.48
CA GLY A 78 7.32 -9.17 3.49
C GLY A 78 8.81 -9.55 3.39
N ASN A 79 9.64 -8.57 3.10
CA ASN A 79 11.09 -8.68 3.12
C ASN A 79 11.61 -9.00 4.55
N THR A 80 10.90 -8.56 5.59
CA THR A 80 11.25 -8.89 6.99
C THR A 80 10.87 -10.30 7.43
N ARG A 81 10.35 -11.13 6.51
CA ARG A 81 9.77 -12.47 6.77
C ARG A 81 8.48 -12.44 7.59
N THR A 82 7.94 -11.27 7.89
CA THR A 82 6.59 -11.14 8.44
C THR A 82 5.57 -11.51 7.37
N SER A 83 4.58 -12.31 7.75
CA SER A 83 3.48 -12.69 6.86
C SER A 83 2.25 -11.84 7.15
N TYR A 84 1.66 -11.31 6.08
CA TYR A 84 0.50 -10.45 6.10
C TYR A 84 -0.64 -11.09 5.30
N PRO A 85 -1.91 -10.92 5.71
CA PRO A 85 -3.02 -11.41 4.93
C PRO A 85 -3.05 -10.68 3.59
N PHE A 86 -3.45 -11.35 2.51
CA PHE A 86 -3.74 -10.66 1.25
C PHE A 86 -5.12 -9.98 1.30
N ALA A 87 -5.23 -9.02 2.20
CA ALA A 87 -6.44 -8.28 2.52
C ALA A 87 -6.08 -6.88 3.05
N GLY A 88 -7.00 -5.93 2.90
CA GLY A 88 -6.77 -4.54 3.28
C GLY A 88 -7.78 -3.59 2.64
N HIS A 89 -7.61 -2.30 2.90
CA HIS A 89 -8.37 -1.23 2.28
C HIS A 89 -7.89 -1.04 0.84
N LEU A 90 -8.79 -1.30 -0.11
CA LEU A 90 -8.47 -1.34 -1.53
C LEU A 90 -8.94 -0.05 -2.24
N SER A 91 -8.01 0.64 -2.87
CA SER A 91 -8.30 1.76 -3.77
C SER A 91 -7.82 1.45 -5.18
N ILE A 92 -8.59 1.84 -6.19
CA ILE A 92 -8.22 1.67 -7.60
C ILE A 92 -8.02 3.05 -8.19
N VAL A 93 -6.82 3.32 -8.68
CA VAL A 93 -6.46 4.62 -9.26
C VAL A 93 -6.22 4.46 -10.76
N PRO A 94 -7.03 5.13 -11.62
CA PRO A 94 -6.81 5.13 -13.06
C PRO A 94 -5.44 5.71 -13.41
N LEU A 95 -4.69 5.02 -14.28
CA LEU A 95 -3.35 5.44 -14.72
C LEU A 95 -3.39 6.57 -15.75
N VAL A 96 -4.52 6.71 -16.46
CA VAL A 96 -4.71 7.67 -17.55
C VAL A 96 -5.93 8.54 -17.26
N PRO A 97 -5.80 9.88 -17.36
CA PRO A 97 -4.59 10.65 -17.63
C PRO A 97 -3.63 10.72 -16.42
N TRP A 98 -2.32 10.89 -16.68
CA TRP A 98 -1.25 10.84 -15.67
C TRP A 98 -1.41 11.90 -14.58
N GLU A 99 -1.88 13.09 -14.95
CA GLU A 99 -2.05 14.21 -14.02
C GLU A 99 -3.07 13.85 -12.93
N ARG A 100 -4.13 13.11 -13.30
CA ARG A 100 -5.12 12.60 -12.34
C ARG A 100 -4.56 11.47 -11.52
N TYR A 101 -3.79 10.56 -12.13
CA TYR A 101 -3.11 9.50 -11.39
C TYR A 101 -2.19 10.08 -10.31
N ALA A 102 -1.26 10.96 -10.69
CA ALA A 102 -0.30 11.56 -9.78
C ALA A 102 -0.98 12.35 -8.65
N SER A 103 -2.03 13.11 -8.98
CA SER A 103 -2.82 13.84 -7.97
C SER A 103 -3.55 12.89 -7.02
N SER A 104 -4.18 11.84 -7.54
CA SER A 104 -4.94 10.88 -6.73
C SER A 104 -4.02 10.07 -5.82
N VAL A 105 -2.86 9.64 -6.32
CA VAL A 105 -1.86 8.95 -5.51
C VAL A 105 -1.32 9.88 -4.42
N LYS A 106 -1.02 11.13 -4.76
CA LYS A 106 -0.57 12.10 -3.75
C LYS A 106 -1.61 12.31 -2.67
N ILE A 107 -2.86 12.54 -3.03
CA ILE A 107 -3.97 12.73 -2.09
C ILE A 107 -4.13 11.49 -1.20
N LEU A 108 -4.12 10.29 -1.80
CA LEU A 108 -4.22 9.03 -1.07
C LEU A 108 -3.08 8.88 -0.05
N MET A 109 -1.85 9.23 -0.43
CA MET A 109 -0.68 9.15 0.47
C MET A 109 -0.66 10.25 1.54
N ASP A 110 -1.05 11.48 1.21
CA ASP A 110 -1.08 12.61 2.14
C ASP A 110 -2.22 12.44 3.16
N GLU A 111 -3.42 12.07 2.71
CA GLU A 111 -4.54 11.82 3.63
C GLU A 111 -4.31 10.60 4.50
N PHE A 112 -3.58 9.59 3.99
CA PHE A 112 -3.11 8.49 4.82
C PHE A 112 -2.27 8.97 6.01
N LEU A 113 -1.33 9.89 5.76
CA LEU A 113 -0.44 10.44 6.81
C LEU A 113 -1.18 11.36 7.79
N ILE A 114 -2.23 12.04 7.34
CA ILE A 114 -2.89 13.12 8.09
C ILE A 114 -4.13 12.65 8.85
N LYS A 115 -4.90 11.69 8.31
CA LYS A 115 -6.22 11.31 8.84
C LYS A 115 -6.21 10.06 9.72
N GLU A 116 -5.20 9.21 9.63
CA GLU A 116 -5.20 7.95 10.39
C GLU A 116 -4.42 8.12 11.71
N GLU A 117 -5.14 8.04 12.83
CA GLU A 117 -4.53 7.63 14.11
C GLU A 117 -3.93 6.21 13.98
N ASP A 118 -4.46 5.44 13.03
CA ASP A 118 -4.07 4.09 12.72
C ASP A 118 -2.84 4.02 11.81
N ASP A 119 -2.10 2.92 11.92
CA ASP A 119 -0.86 2.73 11.18
C ASP A 119 -1.06 1.87 9.95
N CYS A 120 -0.29 2.10 8.89
CA CYS A 120 -0.13 1.10 7.82
C CYS A 120 1.03 0.19 8.18
N ARG A 121 0.82 -1.12 8.04
CA ARG A 121 1.90 -2.12 8.16
C ARG A 121 2.41 -2.58 6.82
N VAL A 122 1.53 -2.67 5.82
CA VAL A 122 1.88 -3.05 4.46
C VAL A 122 1.02 -2.30 3.47
N MET A 123 1.66 -1.78 2.43
CA MET A 123 0.99 -1.30 1.24
C MET A 123 1.45 -2.13 0.04
N ILE A 124 0.50 -2.60 -0.77
CA ILE A 124 0.76 -3.28 -2.03
C ILE A 124 0.19 -2.44 -3.16
N ILE A 125 1.05 -2.08 -4.11
CA ILE A 125 0.68 -1.42 -5.36
C ILE A 125 0.83 -2.44 -6.47
N THR A 126 -0.28 -2.78 -7.11
CA THR A 126 -0.28 -3.74 -8.22
C THR A 126 -0.67 -3.04 -9.51
N THR A 127 0.13 -3.23 -10.55
CA THR A 127 -0.13 -2.75 -11.90
C THR A 127 0.09 -3.89 -12.89
N ASN A 128 -0.87 -4.10 -13.78
CA ASN A 128 -0.72 -5.07 -14.86
C ASN A 128 -0.26 -4.36 -16.14
N TYR A 129 0.61 -5.02 -16.89
CA TYR A 129 1.11 -4.61 -18.19
C TYR A 129 0.80 -5.69 -19.21
N ILE A 130 0.16 -5.31 -20.32
CA ILE A 130 -0.23 -6.18 -21.41
C ILE A 130 0.78 -6.01 -22.53
N TYR A 131 1.39 -7.11 -22.94
CA TYR A 131 2.35 -7.15 -24.03
C TYR A 131 1.75 -7.88 -25.24
N PRO A 132 1.05 -7.17 -26.15
CA PRO A 132 0.29 -7.80 -27.24
C PRO A 132 1.17 -8.59 -28.23
N PHE A 133 2.41 -8.14 -28.46
CA PHE A 133 3.31 -8.77 -29.44
C PHE A 133 3.85 -10.13 -28.99
N VAL A 134 4.05 -10.31 -27.68
CA VAL A 134 4.52 -11.56 -27.09
C VAL A 134 3.41 -12.33 -26.36
N LYS A 135 2.18 -11.78 -26.32
CA LYS A 135 0.98 -12.36 -25.71
C LYS A 135 1.13 -12.73 -24.23
N TYR A 136 1.87 -11.93 -23.47
CA TYR A 136 2.01 -12.08 -22.02
C TYR A 136 1.35 -10.92 -21.27
N ILE A 137 0.88 -11.20 -20.06
CA ILE A 137 0.46 -10.19 -19.09
C ILE A 137 1.48 -10.22 -17.96
N VAL A 138 2.14 -9.10 -17.74
CA VAL A 138 3.10 -8.95 -16.66
C VAL A 138 2.43 -8.20 -15.51
N THR A 139 2.33 -8.83 -14.35
CA THR A 139 1.88 -8.18 -13.12
C THR A 139 3.11 -7.71 -12.34
N VAL A 140 3.15 -6.42 -12.04
CA VAL A 140 4.17 -5.82 -11.18
C VAL A 140 3.52 -5.45 -9.85
N ASP A 141 4.05 -6.03 -8.78
CA ASP A 141 3.66 -5.74 -7.40
C ASP A 141 4.81 -5.00 -6.70
N VAL A 142 4.53 -3.81 -6.20
CA VAL A 142 5.40 -3.09 -5.27
C VAL A 142 4.82 -3.26 -3.87
N ILE A 143 5.55 -3.98 -3.03
CA ILE A 143 5.17 -4.28 -1.65
C ILE A 143 6.04 -3.40 -0.75
N ILE A 144 5.43 -2.56 0.06
CA ILE A 144 6.13 -1.69 1.01
C ILE A 144 5.70 -2.08 2.42
N GLU A 145 6.64 -2.62 3.20
CA GLU A 145 6.45 -2.85 4.63
C GLU A 145 6.82 -1.60 5.42
N PHE A 146 6.04 -1.27 6.44
CA PHE A 146 6.31 -0.22 7.41
C PHE A 146 6.50 -0.83 8.80
N LEU A 147 7.75 -0.83 9.26
CA LEU A 147 8.16 -1.48 10.48
C LEU A 147 7.82 -0.64 11.71
N ALA A 148 7.64 -1.28 12.86
CA ALA A 148 7.29 -0.59 14.10
C ALA A 148 8.33 0.47 14.51
N GLY A 149 9.60 0.26 14.15
CA GLY A 149 10.70 1.21 14.39
C GLY A 149 10.76 2.39 13.41
N GLY A 150 9.76 2.57 12.53
CA GLY A 150 9.70 3.70 11.58
C GLY A 150 10.48 3.52 10.28
N LEU A 151 11.14 2.38 10.09
CA LEU A 151 11.81 2.03 8.83
C LEU A 151 10.82 1.41 7.83
N SER A 152 11.11 1.55 6.55
CA SER A 152 10.37 0.87 5.48
C SER A 152 11.25 -0.13 4.73
N ALA A 153 10.63 -1.22 4.26
CA ALA A 153 11.30 -2.25 3.46
C ALA A 153 10.52 -2.51 2.17
N PRO A 154 10.87 -1.82 1.06
CA PRO A 154 10.24 -2.04 -0.23
C PRO A 154 10.76 -3.31 -0.90
N ARG A 155 9.87 -4.02 -1.58
CA ARG A 155 10.16 -5.19 -2.40
C ARG A 155 9.34 -5.10 -3.69
N ILE A 156 9.98 -5.38 -4.81
CA ILE A 156 9.31 -5.48 -6.11
C ILE A 156 9.21 -6.96 -6.47
N GLN A 157 8.04 -7.38 -6.91
CA GLN A 157 7.78 -8.71 -7.44
C GLN A 157 7.16 -8.58 -8.83
N VAL A 158 7.71 -9.32 -9.79
CA VAL A 158 7.23 -9.35 -11.17
C VAL A 158 6.77 -10.76 -11.49
N ARG A 159 5.56 -10.89 -12.04
CA ARG A 159 4.94 -12.15 -12.46
C ARG A 159 4.57 -12.04 -13.94
N ILE A 160 4.79 -13.10 -14.71
CA ILE A 160 4.51 -13.19 -16.16
C ILE A 160 3.50 -14.32 -16.38
#